data_AF-A0A821TUL3-F1
#
_entry.id   AF-A0A821TUL3-F1
#
_cell.length_a   1.000
_cell.length_b   1.000
_cell.length_c   1.000
_cell.angle_alpha   90.00
_cell.angle_beta   90.00
_cell.angle_gamma   90.00
#
_symmetry.space_group_name_H-M   'P 1'
#
loop_
_entity.id
_entity.type
_entity.pdbx_description
1 polymer ?
#
loop_
_entity_poly.entity_id
_entity_poly.type
_entity_poly.pdbx_seq_one_letter_code
_entity_poly.pdbx_strand_id
1 'polypeptide(L)'
;MGNTDSKVDFRVAVVQLTSRSQQIEANDESFWDQFWSDKISSVQDIFALVPAAEIRALREELPSNLATLCNKLVDRLQLATEHSCQTQRDQTAAINCVRLLTRLLPYIFEEPEWRGFFWSDIPTGQQQTTSNGEYVSKPPLAERLLQTLADLLFCPDFTVASKKKKGPICLAMRNTKTLTCICLLTLNVSPLFIFNIFSVEQHSHANKWLTYFTSGQNRQTLPLFTSLINVVFSYDPVGYLPYNYLLFTDTREPLVEVAAQLLCITLDNSSFLSNDQPSSPTSKTFLSLPGDDCPNLFINYLSRIHRDDDFSILLRGFCRLLNNPLIQTYLPGSCKKIGFYQELLILFWKFCDRNKKFLYYVLKSSEVLDLLVPILYFLNDARSDTAKIGLMHIGVFILLLLSGERNFGVRLNKPYVTRIPMDIPVFTGTHADLLIIVFHKIIVSAHQRLQPLYDCLLTIIVNISPYLKTLSMVSSNKLLHLLEAFSSPWFLLAAPDNHHLVFFLLEAFNNLIQYQFDGNANLVYTIIRKRQVFFALSNLATDSPTIAKLSTKNSNAPSASSKKNVDSSESKQTIFQTPLKSVGDGEPQLNKD
;
A
#
# COMPACT_ATOMS: atom_id res chain seq x y z
N MET A 1 -15.06 4.14 45.93
CA MET A 1 -16.01 5.25 45.66
C MET A 1 -15.42 6.41 44.86
N GLY A 2 -14.11 6.48 44.56
CA GLY A 2 -13.50 7.67 43.93
C GLY A 2 -13.43 7.77 42.39
N ASN A 3 -14.14 6.91 41.63
CA ASN A 3 -14.03 6.87 40.16
C ASN A 3 -15.21 7.54 39.42
N THR A 4 -16.31 7.84 40.12
CA THR A 4 -17.49 8.52 39.58
C THR A 4 -17.36 10.04 39.67
N ASP A 5 -16.93 10.56 40.83
CA ASP A 5 -16.76 12.01 41.05
C ASP A 5 -15.70 12.62 40.13
N SER A 6 -14.65 11.84 39.83
CA SER A 6 -13.57 12.27 38.95
C SER A 6 -13.96 12.47 37.48
N LYS A 7 -14.88 11.64 36.98
CA LYS A 7 -15.43 11.78 35.63
C LYS A 7 -16.37 12.98 35.54
N VAL A 8 -17.04 13.30 36.64
CA VAL A 8 -17.88 14.50 36.76
C VAL A 8 -17.01 15.75 36.73
N ASP A 9 -15.94 15.81 37.52
CA ASP A 9 -15.00 16.95 37.52
C ASP A 9 -14.44 17.22 36.11
N PHE A 10 -13.95 16.18 35.43
CA PHE A 10 -13.46 16.30 34.06
C PHE A 10 -14.56 16.77 33.10
N ARG A 11 -15.78 16.25 33.23
CA ARG A 11 -16.90 16.66 32.39
C ARG A 11 -17.28 18.12 32.62
N VAL A 12 -17.24 18.58 33.87
CA VAL A 12 -17.45 19.98 34.24
C VAL A 12 -16.39 20.86 33.58
N ALA A 13 -15.12 20.47 33.59
CA ALA A 13 -14.05 21.19 32.91
C ALA A 13 -14.27 21.28 31.38
N VAL A 14 -14.72 20.20 30.74
CA VAL A 14 -15.06 20.19 29.29
C VAL A 14 -16.23 21.13 28.99
N VAL A 15 -17.29 21.11 29.81
CA VAL A 15 -18.43 22.02 29.65
C VAL A 15 -17.97 23.46 29.83
N GLN A 16 -17.17 23.76 30.86
CA GLN A 16 -16.61 25.09 31.11
C GLN A 16 -15.76 25.61 29.95
N LEU A 17 -15.02 24.72 29.26
CA LEU A 17 -14.24 25.03 28.07
C LEU A 17 -15.13 25.52 26.91
N THR A 18 -16.34 24.96 26.79
CA THR A 18 -17.32 25.28 25.72
C THR A 18 -18.32 26.37 26.08
N SER A 19 -18.62 26.60 27.37
CA SER A 19 -19.74 27.44 27.80
C SER A 19 -19.38 28.86 28.19
N ARG A 20 -18.09 29.17 28.42
CA ARG A 20 -17.66 30.54 28.79
C ARG A 20 -17.49 31.41 27.55
N SER A 21 -18.24 32.50 27.48
CA SER A 21 -18.09 33.54 26.44
C SER A 21 -16.78 34.35 26.53
N GLN A 22 -15.85 33.98 27.43
CA GLN A 22 -14.56 34.64 27.64
C GLN A 22 -13.42 33.62 27.55
N GLN A 23 -12.28 34.05 26.99
CA GLN A 23 -11.07 33.26 26.87
C GLN A 23 -10.54 32.86 28.26
N ILE A 24 -10.20 31.57 28.42
CA ILE A 24 -9.60 31.07 29.66
C ILE A 24 -8.12 31.49 29.68
N GLU A 25 -7.67 32.02 30.82
CA GLU A 25 -6.28 32.45 30.97
C GLU A 25 -5.32 31.25 30.82
N ALA A 26 -4.29 31.43 30.00
CA ALA A 26 -3.29 30.39 29.78
C ALA A 26 -2.47 30.06 31.05
N ASN A 27 -2.49 30.92 32.07
CA ASN A 27 -1.75 30.73 33.31
C ASN A 27 -2.55 30.01 34.41
N ASP A 28 -3.83 29.68 34.18
CA ASP A 28 -4.63 28.93 35.15
C ASP A 28 -4.28 27.44 35.14
N GLU A 29 -3.13 27.09 35.71
CA GLU A 29 -2.65 25.70 35.78
C GLU A 29 -3.63 24.78 36.52
N SER A 30 -4.37 25.32 37.50
CA SER A 30 -5.35 24.56 38.28
C SER A 30 -6.53 24.07 37.44
N PHE A 31 -6.92 24.84 36.43
CA PHE A 31 -7.92 24.45 35.45
C PHE A 31 -7.37 23.41 34.47
N TRP A 32 -6.21 23.70 33.85
CA TRP A 32 -5.66 22.83 32.80
C TRP A 32 -5.23 21.45 33.32
N ASP A 33 -4.74 21.35 34.56
CA ASP A 33 -4.34 20.08 35.19
C ASP A 33 -5.49 19.05 35.30
N GLN A 34 -6.74 19.50 35.22
CA GLN A 34 -7.90 18.60 35.28
C GLN A 34 -7.96 17.67 34.07
N PHE A 35 -7.44 18.10 32.91
CA PHE A 35 -7.55 17.36 31.65
C PHE A 35 -6.63 16.13 31.56
N TRP A 36 -5.50 16.12 32.26
CA TRP A 36 -4.55 14.99 32.29
C TRP A 36 -4.44 14.35 33.67
N SER A 37 -5.45 14.52 34.52
CA SER A 37 -5.49 13.92 35.85
C SER A 37 -5.46 12.38 35.81
N ASP A 38 -4.95 11.76 36.88
CA ASP A 38 -4.79 10.30 37.02
C ASP A 38 -6.10 9.50 36.99
N LYS A 39 -7.24 10.19 36.95
CA LYS A 39 -8.54 9.61 37.24
C LYS A 39 -9.31 9.12 35.99
N ILE A 40 -8.73 9.29 34.79
CA ILE A 40 -9.23 8.71 33.53
C ILE A 40 -8.35 7.55 33.08
N SER A 41 -8.94 6.36 32.94
CA SER A 41 -8.18 5.13 32.70
C SER A 41 -8.25 4.60 31.26
N SER A 42 -9.26 4.98 30.47
CA SER A 42 -9.48 4.45 29.11
C SER A 42 -9.67 5.52 28.03
N VAL A 43 -9.41 5.14 26.77
CA VAL A 43 -9.65 6.00 25.60
C VAL A 43 -11.16 6.22 25.39
N GLN A 44 -11.95 5.16 25.62
CA GLN A 44 -13.40 5.19 25.49
C GLN A 44 -14.04 6.19 26.44
N ASP A 45 -13.53 6.29 27.68
CA ASP A 45 -13.99 7.29 28.64
C ASP A 45 -13.81 8.71 28.09
N ILE A 46 -12.64 9.03 27.51
CA ILE A 46 -12.38 10.35 26.93
C ILE A 46 -13.31 10.63 25.75
N PHE A 47 -13.52 9.63 24.89
CA PHE A 47 -14.37 9.79 23.71
C PHE A 47 -15.85 9.98 24.07
N ALA A 48 -16.28 9.41 25.20
CA ALA A 48 -17.61 9.62 25.77
C ALA A 48 -17.75 10.97 26.48
N LEU A 49 -16.73 11.40 27.23
CA LEU A 49 -16.74 12.64 28.01
C LEU A 49 -16.49 13.90 27.17
N VAL A 50 -15.90 13.74 25.98
CA VAL A 50 -15.65 14.80 24.99
C VAL A 50 -16.35 14.46 23.66
N PRO A 51 -17.65 14.79 23.51
CA PRO A 51 -18.43 14.55 22.29
C PRO A 51 -17.90 15.33 21.08
N ALA A 52 -18.09 14.77 19.88
CA ALA A 52 -17.66 15.38 18.61
C ALA A 52 -18.29 16.78 18.38
N ALA A 53 -19.58 16.93 18.72
CA ALA A 53 -20.31 18.19 18.55
C ALA A 53 -19.70 19.32 19.38
N GLU A 54 -19.22 19.02 20.60
CA GLU A 54 -18.60 20.02 21.48
C GLU A 54 -17.22 20.45 20.99
N ILE A 55 -16.45 19.55 20.37
CA ILE A 55 -15.16 19.90 19.78
C ILE A 55 -15.37 20.83 18.58
N ARG A 56 -16.39 20.58 17.75
CA ARG A 56 -16.75 21.47 16.64
C ARG A 56 -17.25 22.83 17.12
N ALA A 57 -18.14 22.85 18.13
CA ALA A 57 -18.58 24.10 18.75
C ALA A 57 -17.41 24.89 19.34
N LEU A 58 -16.49 24.22 20.05
CA LEU A 58 -15.27 24.83 20.58
C LEU A 58 -14.38 25.42 19.49
N ARG A 59 -14.26 24.73 18.35
CA ARG A 59 -13.48 25.19 17.18
C ARG A 59 -14.10 26.44 16.53
N GLU A 60 -15.42 26.51 16.45
CA GLU A 60 -16.16 27.58 15.77
C GLU A 60 -16.42 28.79 16.67
N GLU A 61 -16.81 28.57 17.93
CA GLU A 61 -17.23 29.63 18.85
C GLU A 61 -16.06 30.17 19.71
N LEU A 62 -15.07 29.32 20.04
CA LEU A 62 -13.99 29.65 20.99
C LEU A 62 -12.61 29.10 20.53
N PRO A 63 -12.12 29.46 19.32
CA PRO A 63 -10.88 28.92 18.75
C PRO A 63 -9.63 29.19 19.62
N SER A 64 -9.59 30.30 20.37
CA SER A 64 -8.48 30.63 21.27
C SER A 64 -8.32 29.64 22.44
N ASN A 65 -9.42 29.15 22.99
CA ASN A 65 -9.42 28.12 24.04
C ASN A 65 -8.92 26.78 23.50
N LEU A 66 -9.34 26.41 22.28
CA LEU A 66 -8.86 25.19 21.62
C LEU A 66 -7.36 25.23 21.33
N ALA A 67 -6.86 26.37 20.83
CA ALA A 67 -5.44 26.59 20.59
C ALA A 67 -4.62 26.51 21.88
N THR A 68 -5.14 27.06 22.98
CA THR A 68 -4.49 27.02 24.30
C THR A 68 -4.48 25.61 24.87
N LEU A 69 -5.59 24.86 24.75
CA LEU A 69 -5.66 23.46 25.13
C LEU A 69 -4.60 22.64 24.36
N CYS A 70 -4.50 22.80 23.04
CA CYS A 70 -3.50 22.09 22.24
C CYS A 70 -2.06 22.41 22.69
N ASN A 71 -1.75 23.68 22.95
CA ASN A 71 -0.44 24.08 23.45
C ASN A 71 -0.14 23.46 24.82
N LYS A 72 -1.09 23.52 25.77
CA LYS A 72 -0.92 22.94 27.11
C LYS A 72 -0.74 21.43 27.10
N LEU A 73 -1.47 20.72 26.23
CA LEU A 73 -1.29 19.28 26.05
C LEU A 73 0.12 18.95 25.55
N VAL A 74 0.67 19.73 24.61
CA VAL A 74 2.04 19.54 24.11
C VAL A 74 3.09 19.95 25.14
N ASP A 75 2.90 21.07 25.84
CA ASP A 75 3.78 21.50 26.95
C ASP A 75 3.85 20.39 28.03
N ARG A 76 2.71 19.80 28.41
CA ARG A 76 2.66 18.72 29.40
C ARG A 76 3.37 17.45 28.92
N LEU A 77 3.25 17.10 27.64
CA LEU A 77 3.99 15.99 27.06
C LEU A 77 5.50 16.22 27.08
N GLN A 78 5.94 17.46 26.79
CA GLN A 78 7.36 17.82 26.84
C GLN A 78 7.93 17.67 28.25
N LEU A 79 7.22 18.18 29.26
CA LEU A 79 7.59 18.01 30.67
C LEU A 79 7.69 16.52 31.06
N ALA A 80 6.76 15.69 30.60
CA ALA A 80 6.80 14.25 30.85
C ALA A 80 8.03 13.57 30.23
N THR A 81 8.47 14.02 29.05
CA THR A 81 9.69 13.55 28.38
C THR A 81 10.95 14.01 29.10
N GLU A 82 11.01 15.27 29.54
CA GLU A 82 12.15 15.81 30.31
C GLU A 82 12.38 15.04 31.61
N HIS A 83 11.30 14.66 32.30
CA HIS A 83 11.36 13.82 33.50
C HIS A 83 11.48 12.32 33.19
N SER A 84 11.64 11.93 31.91
CA SER A 84 11.73 10.54 31.46
C SER A 84 10.59 9.64 31.96
N CYS A 85 9.40 10.19 32.19
CA CYS A 85 8.22 9.46 32.66
C CYS A 85 8.50 8.54 33.88
N GLN A 86 9.35 8.99 34.82
CA GLN A 86 9.78 8.18 35.97
C GLN A 86 8.64 7.83 36.92
N THR A 87 7.63 8.68 37.05
CA THR A 87 6.51 8.45 37.98
C THR A 87 5.27 7.90 37.26
N GLN A 88 4.49 7.07 37.95
CA GLN A 88 3.21 6.54 37.42
C GLN A 88 2.23 7.66 37.05
N ARG A 89 2.30 8.79 37.76
CA ARG A 89 1.49 9.99 37.51
C ARG A 89 1.89 10.67 36.20
N ASP A 90 3.19 10.81 35.94
CA ASP A 90 3.67 11.38 34.67
C ASP A 90 3.34 10.48 33.47
N GLN A 91 3.45 9.15 33.64
CA GLN A 91 3.04 8.19 32.62
C GLN A 91 1.55 8.29 32.30
N THR A 92 0.70 8.38 33.32
CA THR A 92 -0.75 8.48 33.16
C THR A 92 -1.15 9.82 32.54
N ALA A 93 -0.53 10.91 32.99
CA ALA A 93 -0.73 12.24 32.41
C ALA A 93 -0.34 12.27 30.92
N ALA A 94 0.83 11.75 30.56
CA ALA A 94 1.27 11.68 29.17
C ALA A 94 0.30 10.87 28.29
N ILE A 95 -0.15 9.71 28.79
CA ILE A 95 -1.14 8.88 28.08
C ILE A 95 -2.47 9.64 27.90
N ASN A 96 -2.94 10.36 28.91
CA ASN A 96 -4.19 11.12 28.82
C ASN A 96 -4.07 12.32 27.86
N CYS A 97 -2.92 13.02 27.85
CA CYS A 97 -2.64 14.05 26.84
C CYS A 97 -2.69 13.50 25.42
N VAL A 98 -2.05 12.36 25.18
CA VAL A 98 -2.07 11.62 23.90
C VAL A 98 -3.49 11.25 23.49
N ARG A 99 -4.32 10.74 24.42
CA ARG A 99 -5.70 10.36 24.14
C ARG A 99 -6.58 11.56 23.78
N LEU A 100 -6.39 12.69 24.48
CA LEU A 100 -7.09 13.94 24.17
C LEU A 100 -6.70 14.47 22.80
N LEU A 101 -5.41 14.52 22.48
CA LEU A 101 -4.95 14.91 21.15
C LEU A 101 -5.54 13.99 20.06
N THR A 102 -5.56 12.66 20.29
CA THR A 102 -6.20 11.70 19.38
C THR A 102 -7.68 12.00 19.16
N ARG A 103 -8.37 12.53 20.16
CA ARG A 103 -9.79 12.92 20.07
C ARG A 103 -9.99 14.27 19.40
N LEU A 104 -9.12 15.25 19.64
CA LEU A 104 -9.26 16.64 19.18
C LEU A 104 -8.82 16.85 17.73
N LEU A 105 -7.65 16.32 17.35
CA LEU A 105 -7.04 16.55 16.04
C LEU A 105 -7.98 16.24 14.86
N PRO A 106 -8.75 15.12 14.83
CA PRO A 106 -9.66 14.85 13.72
C PRO A 106 -10.63 15.97 13.40
N TYR A 107 -11.16 16.61 14.44
CA TYR A 107 -12.14 17.68 14.28
C TYR A 107 -11.46 19.03 14.02
N ILE A 108 -10.26 19.27 14.55
CA ILE A 108 -9.49 20.49 14.25
C ILE A 108 -9.22 20.59 12.74
N PHE A 109 -8.82 19.48 12.12
CA PHE A 109 -8.42 19.45 10.72
C PHE A 109 -9.56 19.22 9.72
N GLU A 110 -10.82 19.16 10.15
CA GLU A 110 -11.94 19.30 9.20
C GLU A 110 -11.96 20.71 8.58
N GLU A 111 -11.40 21.72 9.27
CA GLU A 111 -11.26 23.09 8.75
C GLU A 111 -9.85 23.34 8.22
N PRO A 112 -9.70 23.84 6.97
CA PRO A 112 -8.40 24.04 6.34
C PRO A 112 -7.56 25.14 7.03
N GLU A 113 -8.20 26.15 7.62
CA GLU A 113 -7.53 27.30 8.27
C GLU A 113 -6.64 26.85 9.45
N TRP A 114 -7.03 25.77 10.14
CA TRP A 114 -6.28 25.21 11.25
C TRP A 114 -5.00 24.47 10.83
N ARG A 115 -4.80 24.20 9.53
CA ARG A 115 -3.56 23.57 9.03
C ARG A 115 -2.33 24.46 9.26
N GLY A 116 -2.51 25.78 9.16
CA GLY A 116 -1.45 26.76 9.40
C GLY A 116 -1.04 26.88 10.86
N PHE A 117 -1.98 26.74 11.79
CA PHE A 117 -1.78 26.91 13.24
C PHE A 117 -0.64 26.07 13.81
N PHE A 118 -0.51 24.82 13.39
CA PHE A 118 0.54 23.94 13.92
C PHE A 118 1.95 24.29 13.42
N TRP A 119 2.03 24.97 12.27
CA TRP A 119 3.30 25.34 11.61
C TRP A 119 3.57 26.85 11.64
N SER A 120 2.71 27.64 12.29
CA SER A 120 2.90 29.09 12.44
C SER A 120 3.93 29.38 13.54
N ASP A 121 4.73 30.42 13.32
CA ASP A 121 5.64 30.94 14.34
C ASP A 121 4.84 31.49 15.54
N ILE A 122 5.31 31.18 16.74
CA ILE A 122 4.67 31.66 17.98
C ILE A 122 4.96 33.16 18.08
N PRO A 123 3.94 34.03 18.33
CA PRO A 123 4.16 35.46 18.42
C PRO A 123 5.20 35.81 19.50
N THR A 124 6.02 36.80 19.17
CA THR A 124 7.26 37.31 19.77
C THR A 124 7.25 37.53 21.30
N GLY A 125 6.11 37.41 21.98
CA GLY A 125 5.94 37.63 23.43
C GLY A 125 6.21 36.41 24.33
N GLN A 126 6.41 35.21 23.78
CA GLN A 126 6.79 34.00 24.53
C GLN A 126 8.24 33.55 24.25
N GLN A 127 9.12 34.49 23.93
CA GLN A 127 10.54 34.23 23.71
C GLN A 127 11.24 34.00 25.06
N GLN A 128 11.86 32.84 25.23
CA GLN A 128 12.79 32.61 26.35
C GLN A 128 14.08 33.35 26.06
N THR A 129 14.40 34.34 26.90
CA THR A 129 15.72 34.98 26.90
C THR A 129 16.74 34.03 27.51
N THR A 130 17.71 33.59 26.70
CA THR A 130 18.91 32.94 27.24
C THR A 130 19.79 33.98 27.93
N SER A 131 20.62 33.56 28.89
CA SER A 131 21.57 34.44 29.61
C SER A 131 22.57 35.16 28.70
N ASN A 132 22.63 34.81 27.40
CA ASN A 132 23.56 35.32 26.41
C ASN A 132 22.90 36.24 25.36
N GLY A 133 21.61 36.57 25.49
CA GLY A 133 20.94 37.53 24.60
C GLY A 133 20.62 37.02 23.19
N GLU A 134 20.76 35.71 22.91
CA GLU A 134 20.26 35.09 21.68
C GLU A 134 18.77 34.75 21.82
N TYR A 135 17.97 35.30 20.90
CA TYR A 135 16.55 34.99 20.76
C TYR A 135 16.38 33.58 20.19
N VAL A 136 16.08 32.60 21.03
CA VAL A 136 15.68 31.27 20.55
C VAL A 136 14.18 31.30 20.28
N SER A 137 13.79 31.31 19.00
CA SER A 137 12.40 31.13 18.62
C SER A 137 11.93 29.75 19.08
N LYS A 138 10.84 29.69 19.86
CA LYS A 138 10.25 28.41 20.27
C LYS A 138 9.74 27.71 19.00
N PRO A 139 10.15 26.44 18.73
CA PRO A 139 9.79 25.77 17.50
C PRO A 139 8.26 25.62 17.36
N PRO A 140 7.74 25.50 16.12
CA PRO A 140 6.31 25.36 15.88
C PRO A 140 5.69 24.21 16.67
N LEU A 141 4.38 24.31 16.96
CA LEU A 141 3.67 23.31 17.74
C LEU A 141 3.75 21.90 17.11
N ALA A 142 3.73 21.81 15.78
CA ALA A 142 3.89 20.56 15.03
C ALA A 142 5.22 19.86 15.33
N GLU A 143 6.33 20.59 15.22
CA GLU A 143 7.68 20.08 15.47
C GLU A 143 7.80 19.60 16.92
N ARG A 144 7.36 20.43 17.86
CA ARG A 144 7.35 20.10 19.29
C ARG A 144 6.55 18.84 19.57
N LEU A 145 5.35 18.73 19.01
CA LEU A 145 4.51 17.54 19.17
C LEU A 145 5.21 16.31 18.59
N LEU A 146 5.67 16.37 17.33
CA LEU A 146 6.31 15.22 16.66
C LEU A 146 7.56 14.75 17.38
N GLN A 147 8.46 15.66 17.76
CA GLN A 147 9.69 15.33 18.48
C GLN A 147 9.38 14.71 19.85
N THR A 148 8.43 15.29 20.58
CA THR A 148 8.05 14.82 21.92
C THR A 148 7.45 13.43 21.87
N LEU A 149 6.55 13.18 20.91
CA LEU A 149 5.99 11.85 20.68
C LEU A 149 7.10 10.86 20.30
N ALA A 150 7.99 11.24 19.39
CA ALA A 150 9.10 10.41 18.98
C ALA A 150 10.00 10.04 20.18
N ASP A 151 10.32 10.97 21.07
CA ASP A 151 11.11 10.71 22.27
C ASP A 151 10.36 9.81 23.28
N LEU A 152 9.05 10.01 23.47
CA LEU A 152 8.24 9.14 24.31
C LEU A 152 8.20 7.69 23.79
N LEU A 153 8.30 7.45 22.47
CA LEU A 153 8.40 6.08 21.92
C LEU A 153 9.64 5.34 22.39
N PHE A 154 10.75 6.05 22.56
CA PHE A 154 12.01 5.43 22.92
C PHE A 154 12.41 5.68 24.37
N CYS A 155 11.45 6.15 25.19
CA CYS A 155 11.63 6.41 26.61
C CYS A 155 11.80 5.09 27.40
N PRO A 156 12.97 4.86 28.03
CA PRO A 156 13.23 3.67 28.84
C PRO A 156 12.22 3.54 29.98
N ASP A 157 11.82 2.31 30.31
CA ASP A 157 10.91 1.97 31.41
C ASP A 157 9.47 2.55 31.30
N PHE A 158 9.20 3.37 30.28
CA PHE A 158 7.86 3.76 29.85
C PHE A 158 7.39 2.96 28.63
N THR A 159 8.18 2.95 27.55
CA THR A 159 7.83 2.33 26.25
C THR A 159 8.79 1.24 25.81
N VAL A 160 10.07 1.37 26.15
CA VAL A 160 11.12 0.40 25.84
C VAL A 160 11.54 -0.37 27.09
N ALA A 161 11.69 -1.70 26.97
CA ALA A 161 12.21 -2.52 28.06
C ALA A 161 13.73 -2.33 28.20
N SER A 162 14.24 -2.08 29.40
CA SER A 162 15.67 -1.92 29.69
C SER A 162 16.55 -3.20 29.48
N LYS A 163 15.99 -4.32 28.98
CA LYS A 163 16.73 -5.58 28.81
C LYS A 163 17.31 -5.75 27.40
N LYS A 164 18.65 -5.69 27.31
CA LYS A 164 19.50 -6.01 26.16
C LYS A 164 19.22 -7.40 25.59
N LYS A 165 18.56 -7.50 24.43
CA LYS A 165 18.76 -8.65 23.52
C LYS A 165 19.73 -8.24 22.41
N LYS A 166 20.89 -8.92 22.37
CA LYS A 166 21.91 -8.75 21.33
C LYS A 166 21.40 -9.33 20.01
N GLY A 167 21.14 -8.46 19.04
CA GLY A 167 20.86 -8.78 17.65
C GLY A 167 20.95 -7.48 16.84
N PRO A 168 21.44 -7.50 15.59
CA PRO A 168 21.74 -6.28 14.83
C PRO A 168 20.50 -5.46 14.45
N ILE A 169 19.30 -6.02 14.65
CA ILE A 169 18.01 -5.33 14.46
C ILE A 169 17.12 -5.62 15.68
N CYS A 170 17.48 -5.11 16.86
CA CYS A 170 16.68 -5.28 18.07
C CYS A 170 16.47 -3.96 18.82
N LEU A 171 15.41 -3.24 18.46
CA LEU A 171 14.66 -2.41 19.38
C LEU A 171 13.31 -3.10 19.62
N ALA A 172 13.24 -3.90 20.69
CA ALA A 172 12.00 -4.52 21.12
C ALA A 172 11.18 -3.49 21.91
N MET A 173 10.32 -2.76 21.21
CA MET A 173 9.28 -1.93 21.84
C MET A 173 8.35 -2.86 22.63
N ARG A 174 8.32 -2.72 23.96
CA ARG A 174 7.54 -3.60 24.85
C ARG A 174 6.06 -3.27 24.77
N ASN A 175 5.75 -2.00 24.53
CA ASN A 175 4.42 -1.47 24.65
C ASN A 175 3.84 -1.22 23.25
N THR A 176 3.17 -2.24 22.71
CA THR A 176 2.33 -2.10 21.53
C THR A 176 1.43 -0.88 21.68
N LYS A 177 0.85 -0.63 22.86
CA LYS A 177 -0.06 0.49 23.11
C LYS A 177 0.55 1.87 22.88
N THR A 178 1.86 2.10 23.03
CA THR A 178 2.46 3.44 22.81
C THR A 178 2.92 3.66 21.38
N LEU A 179 3.44 2.61 20.72
CA LEU A 179 3.62 2.64 19.26
C LEU A 179 2.26 2.73 18.58
N THR A 180 1.24 2.02 19.08
CA THR A 180 -0.15 2.18 18.68
C THR A 180 -0.57 3.61 18.97
N CYS A 181 -0.41 4.21 20.15
CA CYS A 181 -0.75 5.61 20.38
C CYS A 181 -0.07 6.61 19.43
N ILE A 182 1.16 6.38 18.97
CA ILE A 182 1.83 7.30 18.05
C ILE A 182 1.54 6.99 16.60
N CYS A 183 1.37 5.73 16.23
CA CYS A 183 0.68 5.32 15.02
C CYS A 183 -0.78 5.82 15.01
N LEU A 184 -1.43 5.95 16.16
CA LEU A 184 -2.82 6.39 16.32
C LEU A 184 -2.91 7.92 16.36
N LEU A 185 -1.86 8.61 16.80
CA LEU A 185 -1.72 10.07 16.71
C LEU A 185 -1.19 10.52 15.33
N THR A 186 -0.36 9.71 14.67
CA THR A 186 0.06 9.95 13.28
C THR A 186 -0.99 9.46 12.27
N LEU A 187 -1.80 8.42 12.58
CA LEU A 187 -2.69 7.74 11.62
C LEU A 187 -4.11 7.43 12.10
N ASN A 188 -4.53 7.77 13.32
CA ASN A 188 -5.92 7.50 13.74
C ASN A 188 -6.68 8.71 14.28
N VAL A 189 -6.24 9.83 13.77
CA VAL A 189 -7.19 10.59 12.98
C VAL A 189 -7.62 9.71 11.79
N SER A 190 -8.85 9.23 11.82
CA SER A 190 -9.64 8.43 10.84
C SER A 190 -9.03 8.09 9.44
N PRO A 191 -9.56 7.06 8.73
CA PRO A 191 -9.36 6.95 7.27
C PRO A 191 -9.70 8.24 6.52
N LEU A 192 -10.57 9.09 7.10
CA LEU A 192 -10.91 10.44 6.68
C LEU A 192 -9.79 11.49 6.88
N PHE A 193 -8.76 11.24 7.69
CA PHE A 193 -7.59 12.12 7.84
C PHE A 193 -6.43 11.75 6.96
N ILE A 194 -6.21 10.44 6.75
CA ILE A 194 -5.45 10.01 5.58
C ILE A 194 -6.21 10.53 4.34
N PHE A 195 -7.54 10.54 4.30
CA PHE A 195 -8.25 11.20 3.19
C PHE A 195 -8.19 12.74 3.22
N ASN A 196 -8.23 13.44 4.36
CA ASN A 196 -8.25 14.93 4.43
C ASN A 196 -6.85 15.59 4.46
N ILE A 197 -5.79 14.83 4.75
CA ILE A 197 -4.41 15.20 4.42
C ILE A 197 -4.05 14.78 2.99
N PHE A 198 -4.67 13.72 2.43
CA PHE A 198 -4.28 13.17 1.12
C PHE A 198 -5.24 13.46 -0.05
N SER A 199 -6.43 14.01 0.16
CA SER A 199 -7.36 14.40 -0.90
C SER A 199 -7.68 15.88 -0.82
N VAL A 200 -7.26 16.56 -1.89
CA VAL A 200 -7.58 17.94 -2.28
C VAL A 200 -6.82 19.03 -1.51
N GLU A 201 -5.51 19.09 -1.74
CA GLU A 201 -4.87 20.30 -2.29
C GLU A 201 -3.92 19.81 -3.39
N GLN A 202 -4.44 19.56 -4.60
CA GLN A 202 -4.10 20.40 -5.75
C GLN A 202 -2.86 21.26 -5.54
N HIS A 203 -1.76 20.82 -6.14
CA HIS A 203 -0.63 21.63 -6.64
C HIS A 203 0.08 22.56 -5.63
N SER A 204 1.33 22.18 -5.27
CA SER A 204 2.53 23.06 -5.18
C SER A 204 3.39 22.97 -3.91
N HIS A 205 3.00 22.29 -2.83
CA HIS A 205 3.83 22.26 -1.60
C HIS A 205 3.98 20.88 -0.92
N ALA A 206 5.21 20.55 -0.51
CA ALA A 206 5.53 19.34 0.23
C ALA A 206 4.88 19.31 1.62
N ASN A 207 4.38 18.15 2.04
CA ASN A 207 3.76 17.98 3.35
C ASN A 207 4.80 18.16 4.48
N LYS A 208 4.72 19.29 5.20
CA LYS A 208 5.65 19.67 6.28
C LYS A 208 5.76 18.62 7.39
N TRP A 209 4.67 17.92 7.71
CA TRP A 209 4.66 16.84 8.72
C TRP A 209 5.54 15.66 8.31
N LEU A 210 5.38 15.19 7.06
CA LEU A 210 6.18 14.08 6.54
C LEU A 210 7.64 14.47 6.35
N THR A 211 7.87 15.72 5.89
CA THR A 211 9.23 16.26 5.75
C THR A 211 9.94 16.27 7.10
N TYR A 212 9.32 16.83 8.15
CA TYR A 212 9.93 16.82 9.48
C TYR A 212 10.12 15.40 10.02
N PHE A 213 9.09 14.55 9.93
CA PHE A 213 9.09 13.18 10.46
C PHE A 213 10.23 12.31 9.88
N THR A 214 10.56 12.54 8.61
CA THR A 214 11.64 11.82 7.90
C THR A 214 12.97 12.59 7.83
N SER A 215 13.03 13.81 8.38
CA SER A 215 14.23 14.65 8.37
C SER A 215 15.23 14.29 9.46
N GLY A 216 16.43 14.87 9.36
CA GLY A 216 17.45 14.82 10.41
C GLY A 216 17.16 15.72 11.62
N GLN A 217 16.12 16.56 11.58
CA GLN A 217 15.72 17.37 12.74
C GLN A 217 15.07 16.50 13.82
N ASN A 218 14.39 15.42 13.41
CA ASN A 218 13.88 14.41 14.32
C ASN A 218 15.02 13.50 14.81
N ARG A 219 15.27 13.50 16.12
CA ARG A 219 16.39 12.73 16.71
C ARG A 219 16.18 11.22 16.64
N GLN A 220 14.92 10.77 16.54
CA GLN A 220 14.55 9.36 16.59
C GLN A 220 14.26 8.77 15.20
N THR A 221 14.61 9.46 14.11
CA THR A 221 14.30 9.03 12.73
C THR A 221 14.79 7.60 12.42
N LEU A 222 16.02 7.24 12.80
CA LEU A 222 16.54 5.88 12.59
C LEU A 222 15.85 4.82 13.48
N PRO A 223 15.71 5.02 14.82
CA PRO A 223 14.89 4.16 15.66
C PRO A 223 13.45 3.97 15.16
N LEU A 224 12.81 5.03 14.65
CA LEU A 224 11.47 4.96 14.06
C LEU A 224 11.44 4.06 12.83
N PHE A 225 12.30 4.33 11.86
CA PHE A 225 12.40 3.53 10.62
C PHE A 225 12.61 2.04 10.91
N THR A 226 13.60 1.73 11.76
CA THR A 226 13.91 0.33 12.12
C THR A 226 12.77 -0.33 12.90
N SER A 227 12.10 0.40 13.79
CA SER A 227 10.97 -0.12 14.57
C SER A 227 9.77 -0.42 13.67
N LEU A 228 9.44 0.45 12.71
CA LEU A 228 8.34 0.23 11.76
C LEU A 228 8.57 -1.04 10.92
N ILE A 229 9.77 -1.19 10.36
CA ILE A 229 10.17 -2.40 9.62
C ILE A 229 10.02 -3.64 10.51
N ASN A 230 10.52 -3.59 11.74
CA ASN A 230 10.44 -4.72 12.66
C ASN A 230 8.99 -5.08 13.02
N VAL A 231 8.14 -4.10 13.27
CA VAL A 231 6.73 -4.32 13.61
C VAL A 231 6.04 -5.08 12.48
N VAL A 232 6.26 -4.66 11.23
CA VAL A 232 5.67 -5.32 10.05
C VAL A 232 6.26 -6.72 9.85
N PHE A 233 7.58 -6.84 9.69
CA PHE A 233 8.20 -8.10 9.26
C PHE A 233 8.45 -9.10 10.41
N SER A 234 8.20 -8.75 11.67
CA SER A 234 8.15 -9.72 12.78
C SER A 234 6.75 -10.23 13.10
N TYR A 235 5.71 -9.69 12.45
CA TYR A 235 4.33 -10.09 12.70
C TYR A 235 4.04 -11.49 12.14
N ASP A 236 3.44 -12.32 12.98
CA ASP A 236 2.97 -13.66 12.64
C ASP A 236 1.46 -13.74 12.88
N PRO A 237 0.64 -13.76 11.81
CA PRO A 237 -0.83 -13.81 11.91
C PRO A 237 -1.39 -15.19 12.30
N VAL A 238 -0.61 -16.27 12.19
CA VAL A 238 -1.09 -17.63 12.46
C VAL A 238 -0.92 -17.99 13.94
N GLY A 239 0.21 -17.62 14.53
CA GLY A 239 0.56 -17.99 15.89
C GLY A 239 0.79 -19.51 16.05
N TYR A 240 0.70 -20.00 17.29
CA TYR A 240 1.09 -21.39 17.62
C TYR A 240 -0.05 -22.42 17.51
N LEU A 241 -1.33 -22.00 17.53
CA LEU A 241 -2.49 -22.89 17.59
C LEU A 241 -3.57 -22.51 16.59
N PRO A 242 -4.33 -23.48 16.04
CA PRO A 242 -5.51 -23.19 15.23
C PRO A 242 -6.57 -22.44 16.06
N TYR A 243 -7.31 -21.53 15.41
CA TYR A 243 -8.34 -20.68 16.03
C TYR A 243 -7.84 -19.75 17.15
N ASN A 244 -6.54 -19.54 17.27
CA ASN A 244 -5.95 -18.66 18.28
C ASN A 244 -6.59 -17.26 18.29
N TYR A 245 -6.93 -16.74 17.11
CA TYR A 245 -7.56 -15.43 16.94
C TYR A 245 -9.03 -15.34 17.41
N LEU A 246 -9.71 -16.48 17.61
CA LEU A 246 -11.06 -16.53 18.20
C LEU A 246 -10.99 -16.52 19.73
N LEU A 247 -9.93 -17.11 20.30
CA LEU A 247 -9.74 -17.20 21.74
C LEU A 247 -9.06 -15.95 22.31
N PHE A 248 -8.21 -15.29 21.51
CA PHE A 248 -7.44 -14.13 21.94
C PHE A 248 -7.60 -12.99 20.94
N THR A 249 -7.93 -11.80 21.45
CA THR A 249 -7.97 -10.59 20.65
C THR A 249 -6.55 -10.20 20.23
N ASP A 250 -6.32 -10.18 18.93
CA ASP A 250 -5.04 -9.76 18.37
C ASP A 250 -4.92 -8.24 18.35
N THR A 251 -4.17 -7.71 19.31
CA THR A 251 -3.88 -6.28 19.42
C THR A 251 -2.71 -5.82 18.54
N ARG A 252 -2.01 -6.74 17.85
CA ARG A 252 -0.83 -6.43 17.05
C ARG A 252 -1.17 -6.13 15.60
N GLU A 253 -2.17 -6.80 15.03
CA GLU A 253 -2.55 -6.57 13.63
C GLU A 253 -2.86 -5.11 13.28
N PRO A 254 -3.68 -4.37 14.05
CA PRO A 254 -3.97 -2.98 13.73
C PRO A 254 -2.70 -2.12 13.75
N LEU A 255 -1.73 -2.44 14.62
CA LEU A 255 -0.45 -1.76 14.67
C LEU A 255 0.40 -2.03 13.43
N VAL A 256 0.36 -3.27 12.93
CA VAL A 256 1.12 -3.71 11.75
C VAL A 256 0.58 -3.08 10.49
N GLU A 257 -0.73 -3.07 10.32
CA GLU A 257 -1.42 -2.40 9.21
C GLU A 257 -1.03 -0.92 9.15
N VAL A 258 -1.15 -0.23 10.28
CA VAL A 258 -0.82 1.19 10.38
C VAL A 258 0.68 1.46 10.16
N ALA A 259 1.56 0.59 10.67
CA ALA A 259 3.00 0.69 10.40
C ALA A 259 3.34 0.48 8.91
N ALA A 260 2.66 -0.45 8.23
CA ALA A 260 2.83 -0.70 6.81
C ALA A 260 2.37 0.50 5.97
N GLN A 261 1.22 1.10 6.31
CA GLN A 261 0.71 2.32 5.68
C GLN A 261 1.69 3.49 5.84
N LEU A 262 2.22 3.69 7.06
CA LEU A 262 3.19 4.75 7.32
C LEU A 262 4.48 4.56 6.51
N LEU A 263 4.97 3.33 6.39
CA LEU A 263 6.13 3.02 5.54
C LEU A 263 5.83 3.29 4.06
N CYS A 264 4.65 2.94 3.54
CA CYS A 264 4.26 3.25 2.16
C CYS A 264 4.36 4.76 1.88
N ILE A 265 3.77 5.56 2.76
CA ILE A 265 3.69 7.02 2.64
C ILE A 265 5.07 7.66 2.77
N THR A 266 5.81 7.31 3.83
CA THR A 266 7.12 7.90 4.10
C THR A 266 8.15 7.56 3.04
N LEU A 267 8.05 6.41 2.38
CA LEU A 267 8.95 6.02 1.28
C LEU A 267 8.53 6.60 -0.09
N ASP A 268 7.34 7.19 -0.19
CA ASP A 268 6.84 7.85 -1.40
C ASP A 268 7.17 9.35 -1.46
N ASN A 269 7.34 10.00 -0.31
CA ASN A 269 7.56 11.45 -0.16
C ASN A 269 8.95 11.95 -0.63
N SER A 270 9.35 11.64 -1.87
CA SER A 270 10.58 12.16 -2.49
C SER A 270 10.32 13.17 -3.61
N SER A 271 9.10 13.24 -4.13
CA SER A 271 8.87 13.71 -5.50
C SER A 271 8.40 15.18 -5.64
N PHE A 272 8.26 15.92 -4.55
CA PHE A 272 7.62 17.25 -4.58
C PHE A 272 8.54 18.45 -4.29
N LEU A 273 9.86 18.27 -4.19
CA LEU A 273 10.79 19.36 -3.93
C LEU A 273 11.72 19.69 -5.12
N SER A 274 11.53 19.05 -6.27
CA SER A 274 12.43 19.20 -7.43
C SER A 274 11.98 20.23 -8.48
N ASN A 275 10.80 20.84 -8.37
CA ASN A 275 10.31 21.83 -9.34
C ASN A 275 9.56 22.96 -8.61
N ASP A 276 10.27 24.02 -8.24
CA ASP A 276 9.86 25.44 -8.35
C ASP A 276 10.64 26.33 -7.37
N GLN A 277 11.82 26.76 -7.82
CA GLN A 277 12.37 28.07 -7.47
C GLN A 277 12.93 28.67 -8.76
N PRO A 278 12.37 29.77 -9.29
CA PRO A 278 13.02 30.52 -10.35
C PRO A 278 14.29 31.15 -9.78
N SER A 279 15.41 30.80 -10.42
CA SER A 279 16.77 31.28 -10.21
C SER A 279 16.89 32.74 -9.75
N SER A 280 17.54 32.95 -8.59
CA SER A 280 18.37 34.13 -8.35
C SER A 280 19.85 33.72 -8.53
N PRO A 281 20.63 34.39 -9.41
CA PRO A 281 21.98 33.97 -9.72
C PRO A 281 23.00 34.73 -8.88
N THR A 282 23.18 34.37 -7.61
CA THR A 282 24.40 34.79 -6.90
C THR A 282 24.73 33.90 -5.71
N SER A 283 25.98 33.43 -5.68
CA SER A 283 26.62 32.64 -4.62
C SER A 283 26.51 31.12 -4.74
N LYS A 284 26.91 30.58 -5.89
CA LYS A 284 27.50 29.22 -5.97
C LYS A 284 28.91 29.27 -5.42
N THR A 285 29.14 28.99 -4.14
CA THR A 285 30.42 28.42 -3.65
C THR A 285 30.21 27.84 -2.27
N PHE A 286 30.08 26.51 -2.17
CA PHE A 286 30.91 25.64 -1.32
C PHE A 286 30.43 24.18 -1.49
N LEU A 287 31.19 23.44 -2.31
CA LEU A 287 31.33 21.98 -2.38
C LEU A 287 30.24 21.12 -1.71
N SER A 288 29.17 20.79 -2.44
CA SER A 288 28.33 19.62 -2.14
C SER A 288 28.93 18.37 -2.79
N LEU A 289 29.31 17.41 -1.94
CA LEU A 289 29.67 16.04 -2.33
C LEU A 289 28.44 15.30 -2.87
N PRO A 290 28.59 14.33 -3.80
CA PRO A 290 27.47 13.55 -4.31
C PRO A 290 26.99 12.59 -3.21
N GLY A 291 25.97 12.99 -2.45
CA GLY A 291 25.40 12.14 -1.40
C GLY A 291 24.38 12.77 -0.43
N ASP A 292 24.21 14.10 -0.41
CA ASP A 292 23.41 14.80 0.61
C ASP A 292 22.00 15.28 0.17
N ASP A 293 21.62 15.11 -1.09
CA ASP A 293 20.37 15.68 -1.63
C ASP A 293 19.15 14.75 -1.51
N CYS A 294 19.02 14.04 -0.39
CA CYS A 294 17.78 13.32 -0.05
C CYS A 294 17.29 13.79 1.32
N PRO A 295 16.35 14.76 1.39
CA PRO A 295 15.83 15.26 2.66
C PRO A 295 15.13 14.17 3.50
N ASN A 296 14.69 13.10 2.83
CA ASN A 296 14.01 11.97 3.46
C ASN A 296 15.02 10.88 3.86
N LEU A 297 15.35 10.85 5.15
CA LEU A 297 16.28 9.87 5.72
C LEU A 297 15.76 8.44 5.68
N PHE A 298 14.45 8.19 5.63
CA PHE A 298 13.92 6.83 5.53
C PHE A 298 14.34 6.18 4.20
N ILE A 299 14.27 6.94 3.10
CA ILE A 299 14.72 6.48 1.78
C ILE A 299 16.23 6.23 1.80
N ASN A 300 17.00 7.12 2.45
CA ASN A 300 18.44 6.97 2.60
C ASN A 300 18.81 5.73 3.44
N TYR A 301 18.12 5.48 4.56
CA TYR A 301 18.34 4.28 5.37
C TYR A 301 17.98 3.01 4.61
N LEU A 302 16.84 3.00 3.90
CA LEU A 302 16.42 1.86 3.08
C LEU A 302 17.44 1.52 1.99
N SER A 303 17.97 2.52 1.28
CA SER A 303 18.97 2.32 0.22
C SER A 303 20.32 1.81 0.74
N ARG A 304 20.64 2.09 2.01
CA ARG A 304 21.87 1.66 2.68
C ARG A 304 21.80 0.24 3.27
N ILE A 305 20.63 -0.37 3.42
CA ILE A 305 20.53 -1.78 3.84
C ILE A 305 21.25 -2.67 2.80
N HIS A 306 22.14 -3.54 3.25
CA HIS A 306 22.98 -4.34 2.35
C HIS A 306 23.37 -5.72 2.89
N ARG A 307 23.03 -6.06 4.13
CA ARG A 307 23.40 -7.35 4.71
C ARG A 307 22.42 -8.42 4.26
N ASP A 308 22.94 -9.58 3.87
CA ASP A 308 22.14 -10.73 3.45
C ASP A 308 21.18 -11.21 4.54
N ASP A 309 21.59 -11.17 5.81
CA ASP A 309 20.72 -11.50 6.95
C ASP A 309 19.47 -10.60 6.98
N ASP A 310 19.67 -9.30 6.81
CA ASP A 310 18.59 -8.31 6.85
C ASP A 310 17.65 -8.52 5.65
N PHE A 311 18.20 -8.74 4.45
CA PHE A 311 17.41 -9.08 3.27
C PHE A 311 16.63 -10.39 3.42
N SER A 312 17.19 -11.40 4.08
CA SER A 312 16.51 -12.66 4.34
C SER A 312 15.29 -12.47 5.25
N ILE A 313 15.40 -11.61 6.28
CA ILE A 313 14.30 -11.31 7.20
C ILE A 313 13.19 -10.58 6.46
N LEU A 314 13.54 -9.57 5.65
CA LEU A 314 12.59 -8.81 4.85
C LEU A 314 11.85 -9.70 3.86
N LEU A 315 12.58 -10.48 3.06
CA LEU A 315 12.00 -11.37 2.05
C LEU A 315 11.08 -12.41 2.68
N ARG A 316 11.53 -13.11 3.73
CA ARG A 316 10.69 -14.07 4.45
C ARG A 316 9.47 -13.41 5.08
N GLY A 317 9.60 -12.19 5.56
CA GLY A 317 8.49 -11.38 6.07
C GLY A 317 7.42 -11.13 4.99
N PHE A 318 7.84 -10.66 3.81
CA PHE A 318 6.94 -10.50 2.66
C PHE A 318 6.29 -11.83 2.25
N CYS A 319 7.07 -12.90 2.08
CA CYS A 319 6.56 -14.22 1.73
C CYS A 319 5.52 -14.72 2.76
N ARG A 320 5.82 -14.63 4.06
CA ARG A 320 4.92 -15.07 5.13
C ARG A 320 3.60 -14.31 5.11
N LEU A 321 3.66 -12.97 5.04
CA LEU A 321 2.47 -12.14 5.11
C LEU A 321 1.62 -12.23 3.83
N LEU A 322 2.24 -12.17 2.64
CA LEU A 322 1.50 -12.27 1.38
C LEU A 322 0.89 -13.67 1.17
N ASN A 323 1.52 -14.73 1.66
CA ASN A 323 0.95 -16.09 1.56
C ASN A 323 -0.14 -16.37 2.60
N ASN A 324 -0.24 -15.60 3.69
CA ASN A 324 -1.19 -15.89 4.77
C ASN A 324 -2.64 -16.10 4.28
N PRO A 325 -3.22 -15.25 3.40
CA PRO A 325 -4.59 -15.46 2.93
C PRO A 325 -4.80 -16.73 2.08
N LEU A 326 -3.71 -17.31 1.56
CA LEU A 326 -3.70 -18.49 0.70
C LEU A 326 -3.45 -19.80 1.47
N ILE A 327 -3.08 -19.73 2.75
CA ILE A 327 -2.84 -20.92 3.58
C ILE A 327 -4.14 -21.71 3.69
N GLN A 328 -4.09 -22.97 3.26
CA GLN A 328 -5.14 -23.94 3.48
C GLN A 328 -4.77 -24.85 4.66
N THR A 329 -5.66 -24.92 5.63
CA THR A 329 -5.57 -25.84 6.75
C THR A 329 -6.68 -26.89 6.63
N TYR A 330 -6.48 -28.04 7.26
CA TYR A 330 -7.52 -29.09 7.32
C TYR A 330 -8.81 -28.58 7.99
N LEU A 331 -8.67 -27.65 8.93
CA LEU A 331 -9.76 -27.05 9.69
C LEU A 331 -10.17 -25.72 9.02
N PRO A 332 -11.40 -25.61 8.48
CA PRO A 332 -11.83 -24.40 7.78
C PRO A 332 -11.85 -23.20 8.73
N GLY A 333 -11.33 -22.08 8.25
CA GLY A 333 -11.23 -20.85 9.04
C GLY A 333 -10.29 -20.96 10.24
N SER A 334 -9.40 -21.96 10.32
CA SER A 334 -8.55 -22.09 11.51
C SER A 334 -7.43 -21.06 11.62
N CYS A 335 -7.15 -20.32 10.55
CA CYS A 335 -6.11 -19.29 10.50
C CYS A 335 -6.74 -17.93 10.22
N LYS A 336 -6.28 -16.92 10.95
CA LYS A 336 -6.61 -15.53 10.69
C LYS A 336 -6.04 -15.12 9.33
N LYS A 337 -6.83 -14.38 8.55
CA LYS A 337 -6.42 -13.79 7.27
C LYS A 337 -6.17 -12.31 7.45
N ILE A 338 -5.01 -11.83 7.00
CA ILE A 338 -4.68 -10.40 7.05
C ILE A 338 -5.48 -9.59 6.03
N GLY A 339 -5.79 -8.33 6.36
CA GLY A 339 -6.47 -7.37 5.48
C GLY A 339 -5.56 -6.45 4.65
N PHE A 340 -4.32 -6.23 5.10
CA PHE A 340 -3.40 -5.20 4.58
C PHE A 340 -2.46 -5.68 3.45
N TYR A 341 -2.93 -6.58 2.57
CA TYR A 341 -2.10 -7.13 1.49
C TYR A 341 -1.78 -6.11 0.40
N GLN A 342 -2.59 -5.06 0.23
CA GLN A 342 -2.34 -4.02 -0.77
C GLN A 342 -1.12 -3.19 -0.39
N GLU A 343 -1.02 -2.82 0.89
CA GLU A 343 0.12 -2.12 1.47
C GLU A 343 1.39 -2.95 1.33
N LEU A 344 1.32 -4.26 1.56
CA LEU A 344 2.47 -5.15 1.39
C LEU A 344 3.00 -5.17 -0.05
N LEU A 345 2.12 -5.16 -1.06
CA LEU A 345 2.54 -5.09 -2.47
C LEU A 345 3.21 -3.75 -2.78
N ILE A 346 2.64 -2.63 -2.31
CA ILE A 346 3.23 -1.30 -2.48
C ILE A 346 4.59 -1.22 -1.79
N LEU A 347 4.70 -1.71 -0.55
CA LEU A 347 5.98 -1.79 0.16
C LEU A 347 7.00 -2.63 -0.58
N PHE A 348 6.61 -3.80 -1.07
CA PHE A 348 7.52 -4.67 -1.82
C PHE A 348 8.08 -3.95 -3.05
N TRP A 349 7.20 -3.32 -3.85
CA TRP A 349 7.61 -2.48 -4.98
C TRP A 349 8.60 -1.39 -4.57
N LYS A 350 8.29 -0.62 -3.51
CA LYS A 350 9.16 0.47 -3.03
C LYS A 350 10.52 -0.05 -2.55
N PHE A 351 10.56 -1.19 -1.86
CA PHE A 351 11.82 -1.81 -1.44
C PHE A 351 12.68 -2.22 -2.62
N CYS A 352 12.10 -2.85 -3.65
CA CYS A 352 12.81 -3.20 -4.87
C CYS A 352 13.26 -1.98 -5.68
N ASP A 353 12.45 -0.92 -5.71
CA ASP A 353 12.78 0.29 -6.46
C ASP A 353 13.91 1.09 -5.79
N ARG A 354 13.79 1.37 -4.49
CA ARG A 354 14.73 2.19 -3.71
C ARG A 354 16.02 1.46 -3.34
N ASN A 355 16.02 0.13 -3.29
CA ASN A 355 17.20 -0.67 -2.97
C ASN A 355 17.44 -1.77 -4.01
N LYS A 356 18.28 -1.48 -5.01
CA LYS A 356 18.62 -2.44 -6.06
C LYS A 356 19.37 -3.68 -5.52
N LYS A 357 20.12 -3.57 -4.41
CA LYS A 357 20.77 -4.73 -3.77
C LYS A 357 19.73 -5.72 -3.25
N PHE A 358 18.66 -5.22 -2.63
CA PHE A 358 17.53 -6.05 -2.22
C PHE A 358 16.86 -6.71 -3.43
N LEU A 359 16.59 -5.96 -4.51
CA LEU A 359 16.04 -6.53 -5.75
C LEU A 359 16.91 -7.69 -6.29
N TYR A 360 18.22 -7.50 -6.41
CA TYR A 360 19.14 -8.57 -6.84
C TYR A 360 19.15 -9.76 -5.87
N TYR A 361 19.06 -9.52 -4.57
CA TYR A 361 18.94 -10.58 -3.57
C TYR A 361 17.66 -11.41 -3.78
N VAL A 362 16.51 -10.75 -3.99
CA VAL A 362 15.23 -11.43 -4.29
C VAL A 362 15.36 -12.27 -5.56
N LEU A 363 15.91 -11.71 -6.64
CA LEU A 363 16.07 -12.41 -7.92
C LEU A 363 17.05 -13.59 -7.85
N LYS A 364 18.01 -13.56 -6.92
CA LYS A 364 18.93 -14.66 -6.61
C LYS A 364 18.35 -15.65 -5.59
N SER A 365 17.28 -15.34 -4.87
CA SER A 365 16.67 -16.22 -3.85
C SER A 365 15.52 -17.06 -4.40
N SER A 366 15.52 -18.38 -4.20
CA SER A 366 14.45 -19.26 -4.72
C SER A 366 13.05 -18.92 -4.19
N GLU A 367 12.99 -18.14 -3.09
CA GLU A 367 11.77 -17.62 -2.48
C GLU A 367 11.02 -16.62 -3.37
N VAL A 368 11.60 -16.15 -4.48
CA VAL A 368 10.88 -15.28 -5.44
C VAL A 368 9.60 -15.93 -6.00
N LEU A 369 9.55 -17.26 -6.10
CA LEU A 369 8.35 -17.97 -6.51
C LEU A 369 7.25 -17.95 -5.43
N ASP A 370 7.65 -17.88 -4.16
CA ASP A 370 6.74 -17.73 -3.03
C ASP A 370 6.14 -16.32 -2.96
N LEU A 371 6.74 -15.33 -3.65
CA LEU A 371 6.13 -14.02 -3.90
C LEU A 371 5.26 -14.01 -5.16
N LEU A 372 5.69 -14.70 -6.22
CA LEU A 372 4.97 -14.76 -7.49
C LEU A 372 3.53 -15.28 -7.32
N VAL A 373 3.37 -16.38 -6.59
CA VAL A 373 2.09 -17.07 -6.43
C VAL A 373 1.02 -16.18 -5.77
N PRO A 374 1.25 -15.53 -4.60
CA PRO A 374 0.28 -14.60 -4.03
C PRO A 374 0.01 -13.39 -4.91
N ILE A 375 1.01 -12.84 -5.61
CA ILE A 375 0.79 -11.72 -6.56
C ILE A 375 -0.20 -12.15 -7.65
N LEU A 376 0.02 -13.30 -8.28
CA LEU A 376 -0.89 -13.82 -9.31
C LEU A 376 -2.28 -14.14 -8.77
N TYR A 377 -2.37 -14.64 -7.53
CA TYR A 377 -3.66 -14.86 -6.85
C TYR A 377 -4.45 -13.56 -6.70
N PHE A 378 -3.83 -12.52 -6.13
CA PHE A 378 -4.48 -11.23 -5.90
C PHE A 378 -4.85 -10.53 -7.22
N LEU A 379 -4.00 -10.62 -8.25
CA LEU A 379 -4.32 -10.12 -9.58
C LEU A 379 -5.51 -10.86 -10.19
N ASN A 380 -5.58 -12.18 -10.03
CA ASN A 380 -6.71 -12.95 -10.53
C ASN A 380 -8.01 -12.59 -9.78
N ASP A 381 -7.98 -12.46 -8.45
CA ASP A 381 -9.15 -12.09 -7.64
C ASP A 381 -9.66 -10.67 -7.96
N ALA A 382 -8.75 -9.71 -8.11
CA ALA A 382 -9.09 -8.30 -8.32
C ALA A 382 -9.48 -7.93 -9.76
N ARG A 383 -9.29 -8.81 -10.75
CA ARG A 383 -9.43 -8.51 -12.19
C ARG A 383 -10.80 -7.92 -12.61
N SER A 384 -11.85 -8.23 -11.86
CA SER A 384 -13.23 -7.79 -12.16
C SER A 384 -13.71 -6.65 -11.25
N ASP A 385 -12.89 -6.21 -10.30
CA ASP A 385 -13.24 -5.20 -9.30
C ASP A 385 -12.62 -3.84 -9.68
N THR A 386 -13.48 -2.88 -10.00
CA THR A 386 -13.06 -1.52 -10.41
C THR A 386 -12.44 -0.72 -9.26
N ALA A 387 -12.73 -1.07 -8.01
CA ALA A 387 -12.11 -0.43 -6.85
C ALA A 387 -10.65 -0.87 -6.64
N LYS A 388 -10.25 -2.01 -7.22
CA LYS A 388 -8.91 -2.61 -7.06
C LYS A 388 -8.00 -2.39 -8.27
N ILE A 389 -8.29 -1.44 -9.16
CA ILE A 389 -7.44 -1.16 -10.33
C ILE A 389 -6.01 -0.78 -9.93
N GLY A 390 -5.83 -0.03 -8.84
CA GLY A 390 -4.50 0.31 -8.31
C GLY A 390 -3.69 -0.93 -7.91
N LEU A 391 -4.33 -1.93 -7.30
CA LEU A 391 -3.75 -3.23 -6.99
C LEU A 391 -3.30 -3.98 -8.26
N MET A 392 -4.10 -3.91 -9.33
CA MET A 392 -3.75 -4.50 -10.61
C MET A 392 -2.48 -3.88 -11.19
N HIS A 393 -2.37 -2.54 -11.14
CA HIS A 393 -1.19 -1.82 -11.66
C HIS A 393 0.06 -2.18 -10.86
N ILE A 394 0.01 -2.12 -9.52
CA ILE A 394 1.18 -2.42 -8.70
C ILE A 394 1.63 -3.87 -8.87
N GLY A 395 0.71 -4.84 -8.91
CA GLY A 395 1.05 -6.24 -9.12
C GLY A 395 1.66 -6.51 -10.49
N VAL A 396 1.11 -5.92 -11.56
CA VAL A 396 1.68 -6.05 -12.92
C VAL A 396 3.04 -5.38 -13.01
N PHE A 397 3.23 -4.19 -12.42
CA PHE A 397 4.53 -3.51 -12.42
C PHE A 397 5.59 -4.28 -11.64
N ILE A 398 5.26 -4.87 -10.49
CA ILE A 398 6.17 -5.77 -9.77
C ILE A 398 6.61 -6.92 -10.68
N LEU A 399 5.67 -7.58 -11.36
CA LEU A 399 6.00 -8.68 -12.27
C LEU A 399 6.81 -8.20 -13.49
N LEU A 400 6.56 -7.00 -14.00
CA LEU A 400 7.35 -6.37 -15.06
C LEU A 400 8.80 -6.17 -14.62
N LEU A 401 9.00 -5.59 -13.43
CA LEU A 401 10.32 -5.40 -12.84
C LEU A 401 11.07 -6.73 -12.65
N LEU A 402 10.40 -7.75 -12.11
CA LEU A 402 11.02 -9.07 -11.92
C LEU A 402 11.31 -9.77 -13.25
N SER A 403 10.46 -9.59 -14.27
CA SER A 403 10.59 -10.23 -15.57
C SER A 403 11.81 -9.78 -16.37
N GLY A 404 12.30 -8.56 -16.14
CA GLY A 404 13.47 -8.01 -16.83
C GLY A 404 14.77 -8.76 -16.55
N GLU A 405 14.76 -9.69 -15.59
CA GLU A 405 15.95 -10.37 -15.10
C GLU A 405 15.95 -11.86 -15.45
N ARG A 406 17.04 -12.33 -16.06
CA ARG A 406 17.18 -13.71 -16.56
C ARG A 406 16.89 -14.77 -15.50
N ASN A 407 17.36 -14.55 -14.27
CA ASN A 407 17.20 -15.53 -13.18
C ASN A 407 15.73 -15.79 -12.85
N PHE A 408 14.86 -14.78 -12.98
CA PHE A 408 13.43 -14.95 -12.77
C PHE A 408 12.84 -15.87 -13.83
N GLY A 409 13.07 -15.58 -15.12
CA GLY A 409 12.60 -16.41 -16.24
C GLY A 409 13.04 -17.87 -16.13
N VAL A 410 14.32 -18.12 -15.79
CA VAL A 410 14.83 -19.49 -15.59
C VAL A 410 14.10 -20.22 -14.45
N ARG A 411 13.77 -19.52 -13.36
CA ARG A 411 13.12 -20.11 -12.18
C ARG A 411 11.66 -20.45 -12.38
N LEU A 412 10.98 -19.78 -13.30
CA LEU A 412 9.58 -20.07 -13.63
C LEU A 412 9.38 -21.51 -14.11
N ASN A 413 10.44 -22.18 -14.59
CA ASN A 413 10.41 -23.61 -14.96
C ASN A 413 10.23 -24.58 -13.78
N LYS A 414 10.30 -24.12 -12.53
CA LYS A 414 10.05 -24.98 -11.37
C LYS A 414 8.60 -25.52 -11.45
N PRO A 415 8.36 -26.82 -11.20
CA PRO A 415 7.01 -27.37 -11.18
C PRO A 415 6.11 -26.65 -10.19
N TYR A 416 4.88 -26.34 -10.61
CA TYR A 416 3.87 -25.75 -9.74
C TYR A 416 3.07 -26.87 -9.07
N VAL A 417 3.31 -27.06 -7.76
CA VAL A 417 2.69 -28.14 -6.97
C VAL A 417 1.59 -27.61 -6.06
N THR A 418 1.67 -26.34 -5.66
CA THR A 418 0.73 -25.71 -4.73
C THR A 418 -0.67 -25.63 -5.36
N ARG A 419 -1.68 -26.17 -4.67
CA ARG A 419 -3.08 -26.10 -5.14
C ARG A 419 -3.83 -25.02 -4.39
N ILE A 420 -3.72 -23.80 -4.88
CA ILE A 420 -4.52 -22.68 -4.37
C ILE A 420 -5.86 -22.65 -5.12
N PRO A 421 -6.99 -22.39 -4.43
CA PRO A 421 -8.30 -22.26 -5.05
C PRO A 421 -8.35 -20.93 -5.81
N MET A 422 -7.82 -20.95 -7.03
CA MET A 422 -7.95 -19.87 -8.00
C MET A 422 -9.01 -20.25 -9.01
N ASP A 423 -9.81 -19.27 -9.44
CA ASP A 423 -10.69 -19.42 -10.59
C ASP A 423 -9.82 -19.45 -11.87
N ILE A 424 -9.23 -20.60 -12.19
CA ILE A 424 -8.42 -20.90 -13.39
C ILE A 424 -8.65 -22.35 -13.83
N PRO A 425 -8.46 -22.71 -15.11
CA PRO A 425 -8.55 -24.11 -15.54
C PRO A 425 -7.53 -24.98 -14.82
N VAL A 426 -7.88 -26.24 -14.55
CA VAL A 426 -6.94 -27.23 -14.01
C VAL A 426 -5.85 -27.48 -15.03
N PHE A 427 -4.60 -27.44 -14.57
CA PHE A 427 -3.43 -27.71 -15.40
C PHE A 427 -2.34 -28.40 -14.57
N THR A 428 -1.42 -29.07 -15.26
CA THR A 428 -0.19 -29.63 -14.70
C THR A 428 0.97 -29.00 -15.45
N GLY A 429 1.81 -28.24 -14.75
CA GLY A 429 2.87 -27.48 -15.37
C GLY A 429 3.76 -26.77 -14.37
N THR A 430 4.39 -25.70 -14.85
CA THR A 430 5.38 -24.90 -14.13
C THR A 430 4.78 -23.60 -13.61
N HIS A 431 5.56 -22.79 -12.89
CA HIS A 431 5.12 -21.46 -12.49
C HIS A 431 4.96 -20.52 -13.69
N ALA A 432 5.66 -20.78 -14.80
CA ALA A 432 5.46 -20.07 -16.07
C ALA A 432 4.03 -20.31 -16.61
N ASP A 433 3.54 -21.55 -16.52
CA ASP A 433 2.19 -21.89 -16.94
C ASP A 433 1.13 -21.16 -16.10
N LEU A 434 1.32 -21.11 -14.78
CA LEU A 434 0.43 -20.36 -13.90
C LEU A 434 0.35 -18.88 -14.32
N LEU A 435 1.51 -18.25 -14.54
CA LEU A 435 1.61 -16.84 -14.96
C LEU A 435 0.86 -16.60 -16.28
N ILE A 436 1.12 -17.42 -17.30
CA ILE A 436 0.48 -17.30 -18.62
C ILE A 436 -1.03 -17.49 -18.53
N ILE A 437 -1.50 -18.48 -17.76
CA ILE A 437 -2.93 -18.75 -17.59
C ILE A 437 -3.64 -17.58 -16.89
N VAL A 438 -3.04 -17.03 -15.83
CA VAL A 438 -3.58 -15.86 -15.12
C VAL A 438 -3.59 -14.63 -16.01
N PHE A 439 -2.51 -14.38 -16.76
CA PHE A 439 -2.42 -13.23 -17.67
C PHE A 439 -3.44 -13.32 -18.80
N HIS A 440 -3.61 -14.50 -19.40
CA HIS A 440 -4.69 -14.75 -20.35
C HIS A 440 -6.04 -14.42 -19.73
N LYS A 441 -6.31 -14.90 -18.51
CA LYS A 441 -7.59 -14.67 -17.86
C LYS A 441 -7.84 -13.19 -17.56
N ILE A 442 -6.82 -12.46 -17.14
CA ILE A 442 -6.90 -10.99 -16.98
C ILE A 442 -7.24 -10.37 -18.33
N ILE A 443 -6.48 -10.63 -19.39
CA ILE A 443 -6.73 -10.04 -20.72
C ILE A 443 -8.15 -10.36 -21.26
N VAL A 444 -8.65 -11.57 -21.01
CA VAL A 444 -9.93 -12.03 -21.58
C VAL A 444 -11.14 -11.62 -20.77
N SER A 445 -11.03 -11.59 -19.44
CA SER A 445 -12.18 -11.44 -18.53
C SER A 445 -12.15 -10.17 -17.67
N ALA A 446 -11.08 -9.37 -17.74
CA ALA A 446 -10.96 -8.14 -17.00
C ALA A 446 -11.93 -7.04 -17.47
N HIS A 447 -12.11 -6.05 -16.60
CA HIS A 447 -12.76 -4.80 -16.94
C HIS A 447 -11.93 -3.98 -17.95
N GLN A 448 -12.59 -3.23 -18.84
CA GLN A 448 -11.96 -2.48 -19.94
C GLN A 448 -10.91 -1.46 -19.48
N ARG A 449 -11.04 -0.90 -18.27
CA ARG A 449 -10.02 0.00 -17.69
C ARG A 449 -8.65 -0.66 -17.48
N LEU A 450 -8.53 -1.99 -17.59
CA LEU A 450 -7.27 -2.72 -17.51
C LEU A 450 -6.58 -2.89 -18.87
N GLN A 451 -7.18 -2.42 -19.96
CA GLN A 451 -6.58 -2.46 -21.30
C GLN A 451 -5.18 -1.81 -21.37
N PRO A 452 -4.88 -0.68 -20.68
CA PRO A 452 -3.53 -0.11 -20.64
C PRO A 452 -2.46 -1.05 -20.06
N LEU A 453 -2.84 -2.08 -19.30
CA LEU A 453 -1.91 -3.06 -18.75
C LEU A 453 -1.57 -4.19 -19.74
N TYR A 454 -2.27 -4.31 -20.88
CA TYR A 454 -2.07 -5.43 -21.80
C TYR A 454 -0.66 -5.43 -22.37
N ASP A 455 -0.12 -4.25 -22.72
CA ASP A 455 1.27 -4.10 -23.16
C ASP A 455 2.25 -4.59 -22.10
N CYS A 456 2.01 -4.25 -20.82
CA CYS A 456 2.86 -4.69 -19.72
C CYS A 456 2.80 -6.22 -19.52
N LEU A 457 1.60 -6.80 -19.55
CA LEU A 457 1.39 -8.25 -19.40
C LEU A 457 2.09 -9.03 -20.53
N LEU A 458 1.98 -8.56 -21.78
CA LEU A 458 2.64 -9.21 -22.91
C LEU A 458 4.15 -8.97 -22.91
N THR A 459 4.61 -7.78 -22.49
CA THR A 459 6.04 -7.49 -22.32
C THR A 459 6.69 -8.45 -21.32
N ILE A 460 6.02 -8.74 -20.20
CA ILE A 460 6.47 -9.75 -19.23
C ILE A 460 6.61 -11.12 -19.90
N ILE A 461 5.63 -11.55 -20.70
CA ILE A 461 5.69 -12.83 -21.43
C ILE A 461 6.88 -12.85 -22.39
N VAL A 462 7.11 -11.75 -23.12
CA VAL A 462 8.28 -11.60 -24.02
C VAL A 462 9.57 -11.73 -23.23
N ASN A 463 9.73 -11.00 -22.12
CA ASN A 463 10.95 -11.02 -21.30
C ASN A 463 11.31 -12.43 -20.78
N ILE A 464 10.31 -13.22 -20.40
CA ILE A 464 10.55 -14.58 -19.87
C ILE A 464 10.66 -15.65 -20.97
N SER A 465 10.13 -15.38 -22.17
CA SER A 465 9.97 -16.36 -23.26
C SER A 465 11.26 -17.09 -23.68
N PRO A 466 12.47 -16.47 -23.73
CA PRO A 466 13.70 -17.19 -24.09
C PRO A 466 14.12 -18.28 -23.09
N TYR A 467 13.55 -18.26 -21.89
CA TYR A 467 13.96 -19.11 -20.77
C TYR A 467 12.97 -20.23 -20.43
N LEU A 468 11.78 -20.23 -21.04
CA LEU A 468 10.73 -21.20 -20.72
C LEU A 468 10.98 -22.52 -21.46
N LYS A 469 11.42 -23.54 -20.72
CA LYS A 469 11.84 -24.82 -21.28
C LYS A 469 10.67 -25.67 -21.76
N THR A 470 9.58 -25.71 -21.00
CA THR A 470 8.46 -26.61 -21.27
C THR A 470 7.13 -25.95 -20.91
N LEU A 471 6.38 -25.50 -21.91
CA LEU A 471 5.01 -25.05 -21.73
C LEU A 471 4.03 -26.23 -21.75
N SER A 472 3.03 -26.18 -20.88
CA SER A 472 1.89 -27.08 -20.91
C SER A 472 1.01 -26.82 -22.13
N MET A 473 0.29 -27.86 -22.57
CA MET A 473 -0.70 -27.73 -23.65
C MET A 473 -1.76 -26.65 -23.35
N VAL A 474 -2.13 -26.47 -22.08
CA VAL A 474 -3.09 -25.43 -21.68
C VAL A 474 -2.51 -24.04 -21.97
N SER A 475 -1.32 -23.72 -21.46
CA SER A 475 -0.67 -22.41 -21.68
C SER A 475 -0.42 -22.13 -23.15
N SER A 476 0.03 -23.12 -23.92
CA SER A 476 0.20 -22.99 -25.37
C SER A 476 -1.10 -22.59 -26.07
N ASN A 477 -2.22 -23.25 -25.76
CA ASN A 477 -3.53 -22.88 -26.30
C ASN A 477 -3.98 -21.48 -25.87
N LYS A 478 -3.67 -21.06 -24.63
CA LYS A 478 -3.98 -19.71 -24.15
C LYS A 478 -3.21 -18.64 -24.90
N LEU A 479 -1.91 -18.81 -25.15
CA LEU A 479 -1.13 -17.86 -25.95
C LEU A 479 -1.66 -17.75 -27.38
N LEU A 480 -1.94 -18.88 -28.06
CA LEU A 480 -2.49 -18.84 -29.41
C LEU A 480 -3.91 -18.27 -29.46
N HIS A 481 -4.71 -18.42 -28.40
CA HIS A 481 -6.01 -17.77 -28.30
C HIS A 481 -5.88 -16.23 -28.22
N LEU A 482 -4.88 -15.71 -27.50
CA LEU A 482 -4.60 -14.28 -27.51
C LEU A 482 -4.16 -13.81 -28.89
N LEU A 483 -3.30 -14.57 -29.57
CA LEU A 483 -2.86 -14.23 -30.93
C LEU A 483 -4.06 -14.12 -31.86
N GLU A 484 -4.92 -15.14 -31.89
CA GLU A 484 -6.11 -15.19 -32.74
C GLU A 484 -7.04 -14.00 -32.51
N ALA A 485 -7.27 -13.62 -31.24
CA ALA A 485 -8.11 -12.48 -30.90
C ALA A 485 -7.49 -11.15 -31.31
N PHE A 486 -6.20 -10.93 -31.02
CA PHE A 486 -5.52 -9.67 -31.33
C PHE A 486 -5.16 -9.52 -32.81
N SER A 487 -4.94 -10.61 -33.55
CA SER A 487 -4.70 -10.60 -35.00
C SER A 487 -5.98 -10.39 -35.81
N SER A 488 -7.13 -10.35 -35.15
CA SER A 488 -8.38 -10.22 -35.85
C SER A 488 -8.56 -8.85 -36.50
N PRO A 489 -9.11 -8.75 -37.73
CA PRO A 489 -9.21 -7.47 -38.42
C PRO A 489 -10.00 -6.41 -37.64
N TRP A 490 -11.07 -6.80 -36.94
CA TRP A 490 -11.88 -5.84 -36.18
C TRP A 490 -11.13 -5.23 -35.00
N PHE A 491 -10.32 -6.02 -34.30
CA PHE A 491 -9.56 -5.54 -33.15
C PHE A 491 -8.31 -4.82 -33.64
N LEU A 492 -7.53 -5.45 -34.52
CA LEU A 492 -6.26 -4.93 -35.01
C LEU A 492 -6.39 -3.55 -35.63
N LEU A 493 -7.48 -3.30 -36.37
CA LEU A 493 -7.74 -2.05 -37.07
C LEU A 493 -8.54 -1.03 -36.24
N ALA A 494 -8.95 -1.36 -35.01
CA ALA A 494 -9.73 -0.47 -34.16
C ALA A 494 -8.93 0.71 -33.59
N ALA A 495 -7.64 0.53 -33.36
CA ALA A 495 -6.75 1.57 -32.84
C ALA A 495 -5.36 1.44 -33.48
N PRO A 496 -4.63 2.55 -33.67
CA PRO A 496 -3.33 2.54 -34.33
C PRO A 496 -2.30 1.68 -33.57
N ASP A 497 -2.38 1.62 -32.24
CA ASP A 497 -1.39 0.93 -31.41
C ASP A 497 -1.69 -0.57 -31.20
N ASN A 498 -2.85 -1.09 -31.63
CA ASN A 498 -3.27 -2.47 -31.36
C ASN A 498 -2.33 -3.51 -31.98
N HIS A 499 -1.58 -3.14 -33.03
CA HIS A 499 -0.60 -4.03 -33.64
C HIS A 499 0.57 -4.38 -32.71
N HIS A 500 0.87 -3.55 -31.71
CA HIS A 500 1.93 -3.83 -30.73
C HIS A 500 1.65 -5.12 -29.96
N LEU A 501 0.39 -5.39 -29.62
CA LEU A 501 -0.02 -6.62 -28.91
C LEU A 501 0.26 -7.88 -29.73
N VAL A 502 0.03 -7.82 -31.05
CA VAL A 502 0.36 -8.93 -31.96
C VAL A 502 1.87 -9.09 -32.06
N PHE A 503 2.62 -7.99 -32.18
CA PHE A 503 4.07 -8.01 -32.23
C PHE A 503 4.69 -8.68 -31.00
N PHE A 504 4.24 -8.33 -29.79
CA PHE A 504 4.72 -8.99 -28.56
C PHE A 504 4.47 -10.50 -28.56
N LEU A 505 3.30 -10.96 -29.01
CA LEU A 505 3.02 -12.40 -29.06
C LEU A 505 3.89 -13.13 -30.09
N LEU A 506 4.07 -12.55 -31.28
CA LEU A 506 4.95 -13.10 -32.30
C LEU A 506 6.40 -13.17 -31.82
N GLU A 507 6.87 -12.13 -31.14
CA GLU A 507 8.21 -12.09 -30.55
C GLU A 507 8.38 -13.17 -29.48
N ALA A 508 7.37 -13.36 -28.61
CA ALA A 508 7.39 -14.45 -27.64
C ALA A 508 7.44 -15.83 -28.30
N PHE A 509 6.71 -16.05 -29.40
CA PHE A 509 6.78 -17.30 -30.16
C PHE A 509 8.13 -17.50 -30.83
N ASN A 510 8.71 -16.45 -31.42
CA ASN A 510 10.04 -16.49 -32.01
C ASN A 510 11.07 -16.90 -30.95
N ASN A 511 11.06 -16.27 -29.77
CA ASN A 511 11.95 -16.61 -28.68
C ASN A 511 11.81 -18.06 -28.20
N LEU A 512 10.58 -18.54 -28.02
CA LEU A 512 10.31 -19.92 -27.59
C LEU A 512 10.79 -20.95 -28.62
N ILE A 513 10.59 -20.68 -29.92
CA ILE A 513 11.04 -21.55 -31.00
C ILE A 513 12.56 -21.46 -31.16
N GLN A 514 13.14 -20.27 -31.10
CA GLN A 514 14.57 -20.08 -31.35
C GLN A 514 15.45 -20.65 -30.23
N TYR A 515 15.05 -20.47 -28.97
CA TYR A 515 15.90 -20.80 -27.82
C TYR A 515 15.47 -22.05 -27.06
N GLN A 516 14.19 -22.45 -27.13
CA GLN A 516 13.61 -23.51 -26.30
C GLN A 516 12.77 -24.50 -27.13
N PHE A 517 13.11 -24.71 -28.41
CA PHE A 517 12.38 -25.60 -29.32
C PHE A 517 12.17 -27.00 -28.73
N ASP A 518 13.26 -27.62 -28.25
CA ASP A 518 13.30 -29.04 -27.87
C ASP A 518 12.27 -29.39 -26.78
N GLY A 519 12.01 -28.48 -25.85
CA GLY A 519 11.07 -28.71 -24.74
C GLY A 519 9.66 -28.16 -24.98
N ASN A 520 9.45 -27.33 -26.01
CA ASN A 520 8.16 -26.68 -26.29
C ASN A 520 7.35 -27.33 -27.42
N ALA A 521 7.38 -28.66 -27.51
CA ALA A 521 6.61 -29.42 -28.50
C ALA A 521 5.10 -29.12 -28.46
N ASN A 522 4.52 -28.89 -27.27
CA ASN A 522 3.11 -28.51 -27.11
C ASN A 522 2.78 -27.19 -27.83
N LEU A 523 3.68 -26.21 -27.76
CA LEU A 523 3.52 -24.93 -28.44
C LEU A 523 3.59 -25.12 -29.95
N VAL A 524 4.62 -25.81 -30.44
CA VAL A 524 4.82 -26.09 -31.87
C VAL A 524 3.61 -26.84 -32.44
N TYR A 525 3.14 -27.86 -31.74
CA TYR A 525 1.92 -28.59 -32.11
C TYR A 525 0.69 -27.67 -32.20
N THR A 526 0.52 -26.78 -31.22
CA THR A 526 -0.60 -25.82 -31.20
C THR A 526 -0.51 -24.81 -32.35
N ILE A 527 0.69 -24.33 -32.68
CA ILE A 527 0.94 -23.46 -33.84
C ILE A 527 0.53 -24.17 -35.14
N ILE A 528 0.96 -25.42 -35.34
CA ILE A 528 0.63 -26.22 -36.54
C ILE A 528 -0.89 -26.40 -36.66
N ARG A 529 -1.56 -26.71 -35.54
CA ARG A 529 -3.02 -26.89 -35.50
C ARG A 529 -3.76 -25.59 -35.84
N LYS A 530 -3.23 -24.43 -35.42
CA LYS A 530 -3.80 -23.10 -35.68
C LYS A 530 -3.08 -22.32 -36.78
N ARG A 531 -2.40 -23.00 -37.72
CA ARG A 531 -1.63 -22.37 -38.81
C ARG A 531 -2.41 -21.33 -39.63
N GLN A 532 -3.73 -21.51 -39.72
CA GLN A 532 -4.61 -20.58 -40.43
C GLN A 532 -4.61 -19.17 -39.84
N VAL A 533 -4.40 -19.01 -38.53
CA VAL A 533 -4.28 -17.69 -37.88
C VAL A 533 -3.08 -16.93 -38.46
N PHE A 534 -1.95 -17.60 -38.64
CA PHE A 534 -0.73 -17.02 -39.21
C PHE A 534 -0.87 -16.71 -40.70
N PHE A 535 -1.50 -17.60 -41.47
CA PHE A 535 -1.81 -17.32 -42.89
C PHE A 535 -2.81 -16.17 -43.07
N ALA A 536 -3.79 -16.05 -42.18
CA ALA A 536 -4.72 -14.92 -42.19
C ALA A 536 -4.00 -13.60 -41.86
N LEU A 537 -3.10 -13.62 -40.88
CA LEU A 537 -2.29 -12.46 -40.52
C LEU A 537 -1.34 -12.04 -41.65
N SER A 538 -0.70 -12.99 -42.34
CA SER A 538 0.18 -12.69 -43.48
C SER A 538 -0.57 -12.12 -44.69
N ASN A 539 -1.85 -12.49 -44.84
CA ASN A 539 -2.71 -12.08 -45.94
C ASN A 539 -3.66 -10.95 -45.56
N LEU A 540 -3.33 -10.15 -44.55
CA LEU A 540 -4.12 -8.99 -44.14
C LEU A 540 -4.33 -8.02 -45.32
N ALA A 541 -5.56 -7.53 -45.47
CA ALA A 541 -5.89 -6.54 -46.49
C ALA A 541 -5.12 -5.23 -46.21
N THR A 542 -4.37 -4.77 -47.20
CA THR A 542 -3.56 -3.54 -47.12
C THR A 542 -4.23 -2.34 -47.79
N ASP A 543 -5.34 -2.55 -48.49
CA ASP A 543 -6.05 -1.54 -49.26
C ASP A 543 -7.24 -0.94 -48.49
N SER A 544 -7.29 0.40 -48.46
CA SER A 544 -8.32 1.21 -47.78
C SER A 544 -9.77 0.78 -48.05
N PRO A 545 -10.22 0.47 -49.29
CA PRO A 545 -11.60 0.06 -49.54
C PRO A 545 -11.95 -1.32 -48.96
N THR A 546 -10.99 -2.26 -48.88
CA THR A 546 -11.22 -3.60 -48.31
C THR A 546 -11.19 -3.55 -46.79
N ILE A 547 -10.34 -2.71 -46.21
CA ILE A 547 -10.32 -2.37 -44.78
C ILE A 547 -11.68 -1.80 -44.34
N ALA A 548 -12.24 -0.85 -45.10
CA ALA A 548 -13.57 -0.27 -44.82
C ALA A 548 -14.71 -1.30 -44.90
N LYS A 549 -14.63 -2.27 -45.82
CA LYS A 549 -15.61 -3.37 -45.93
C LYS A 549 -15.50 -4.38 -44.78
N LEU A 550 -14.30 -4.64 -44.26
CA LEU A 550 -14.10 -5.55 -43.13
C LEU A 550 -14.57 -4.94 -41.79
N SER A 551 -14.41 -3.64 -41.61
CA SER A 551 -14.90 -2.91 -40.42
C SER A 551 -16.43 -2.86 -40.36
N THR A 552 -17.10 -2.66 -41.51
CA THR A 552 -18.57 -2.57 -41.61
C THR A 552 -19.31 -3.91 -41.57
N LYS A 553 -18.65 -5.04 -41.88
CA LYS A 553 -19.28 -6.37 -41.85
C LYS A 553 -19.48 -6.89 -40.43
N ASN A 554 -18.67 -6.45 -39.47
CA ASN A 554 -18.73 -6.89 -38.07
C ASN A 554 -19.63 -6.00 -37.18
N SER A 555 -20.09 -4.84 -37.66
CA SER A 555 -21.10 -4.03 -36.94
C SER A 555 -22.55 -4.52 -37.15
N ASN A 556 -22.79 -5.40 -38.13
CA ASN A 556 -24.13 -5.87 -38.54
C ASN A 556 -24.37 -7.36 -38.29
N ALA A 557 -24.05 -7.88 -37.09
CA ALA A 557 -24.61 -9.15 -36.65
C ALA A 557 -26.10 -8.95 -36.27
N PRO A 558 -27.04 -9.81 -36.73
CA PRO A 558 -28.47 -9.55 -36.57
C PRO A 558 -28.90 -9.73 -35.11
N SER A 559 -29.38 -8.66 -34.49
CA SER A 559 -30.14 -8.72 -33.24
C SER A 559 -31.51 -9.34 -33.54
N ALA A 560 -31.72 -10.57 -33.10
CA ALA A 560 -33.05 -11.19 -33.08
C ALA A 560 -33.94 -10.35 -32.14
N SER A 561 -34.86 -9.60 -32.73
CA SER A 561 -35.76 -8.70 -32.04
C SER A 561 -36.96 -9.45 -31.46
N SER A 562 -37.15 -9.36 -30.15
CA SER A 562 -38.46 -9.52 -29.50
C SER A 562 -38.55 -8.58 -28.31
N LYS A 563 -39.60 -7.75 -28.34
CA LYS A 563 -39.86 -6.56 -27.50
C LYS A 563 -40.13 -6.92 -26.03
N LYS A 564 -39.52 -6.18 -25.09
CA LYS A 564 -40.18 -5.24 -24.13
C LYS A 564 -39.25 -4.80 -22.97
N ASN A 565 -39.07 -3.48 -22.88
CA ASN A 565 -38.87 -2.57 -21.74
C ASN A 565 -37.92 -2.87 -20.53
N VAL A 566 -37.18 -1.79 -20.22
CA VAL A 566 -36.60 -1.30 -18.94
C VAL A 566 -35.09 -1.50 -18.71
N ASP A 567 -34.49 -0.35 -18.36
CA ASP A 567 -33.17 -0.01 -17.80
C ASP A 567 -31.90 0.03 -18.68
N SER A 568 -31.46 1.28 -18.88
CA SER A 568 -30.14 1.70 -19.30
C SER A 568 -29.06 1.03 -18.46
N SER A 569 -28.33 0.12 -19.08
CA SER A 569 -27.10 -0.47 -18.54
C SER A 569 -26.01 -0.42 -19.61
N GLU A 570 -24.83 0.04 -19.19
CA GLU A 570 -23.62 0.22 -19.98
C GLU A 570 -23.32 -1.02 -20.85
N SER A 571 -23.15 -0.80 -22.15
CA SER A 571 -22.79 -1.82 -23.12
C SER A 571 -21.36 -2.34 -22.87
N LYS A 572 -21.25 -3.51 -22.24
CA LYS A 572 -20.01 -4.31 -22.18
C LYS A 572 -19.61 -4.78 -23.58
N GLN A 573 -18.71 -4.06 -24.25
CA GLN A 573 -17.99 -4.58 -25.43
C GLN A 573 -16.72 -5.29 -24.96
N THR A 574 -16.77 -6.60 -24.74
CA THR A 574 -15.59 -7.41 -24.43
C THR A 574 -15.06 -8.04 -25.72
N ILE A 575 -13.75 -7.93 -25.97
CA ILE A 575 -13.00 -8.40 -27.15
C ILE A 575 -13.27 -9.88 -27.54
N PHE A 576 -13.84 -10.67 -26.63
CA PHE A 576 -13.93 -12.13 -26.69
C PHE A 576 -15.36 -12.69 -26.80
N GLN A 577 -16.35 -11.94 -27.29
CA GLN A 577 -17.68 -12.51 -27.58
C GLN A 577 -17.67 -13.33 -28.88
N THR A 578 -17.31 -14.61 -28.76
CA THR A 578 -17.79 -15.66 -29.67
C THR A 578 -18.07 -16.92 -28.85
N PRO A 579 -19.29 -17.48 -28.86
CA PRO A 579 -19.56 -18.71 -28.14
C PRO A 579 -18.86 -19.88 -28.86
N LEU A 580 -18.13 -20.68 -28.08
CA LEU A 580 -17.72 -22.03 -28.49
C LEU A 580 -18.99 -22.81 -28.83
N LYS A 581 -19.18 -23.17 -30.10
CA LYS A 581 -20.17 -24.18 -30.48
C LYS A 581 -19.77 -25.49 -29.80
N SER A 582 -20.62 -25.97 -28.91
CA SER A 582 -20.56 -27.32 -28.36
C SER A 582 -20.57 -28.31 -29.52
N VAL A 583 -19.54 -29.15 -29.63
CA VAL A 583 -19.58 -30.36 -30.43
C VAL A 583 -20.61 -31.26 -29.75
N GLY A 584 -21.78 -31.40 -30.37
CA GLY A 584 -22.81 -32.32 -29.90
C GLY A 584 -22.34 -33.76 -30.11
N ASP A 585 -22.41 -34.56 -29.05
CA ASP A 585 -22.33 -36.01 -29.10
C ASP A 585 -23.43 -36.53 -30.04
N GLY A 586 -23.02 -37.12 -31.15
CA GLY A 586 -23.90 -37.90 -32.02
C GLY A 586 -23.92 -39.34 -31.54
N GLU A 587 -24.98 -39.74 -30.83
CA GLU A 587 -25.34 -41.15 -30.70
C GLU A 587 -25.81 -41.69 -32.07
N PRO A 588 -25.39 -42.90 -32.48
CA PRO A 588 -25.86 -43.52 -33.71
C PRO A 588 -27.25 -44.13 -33.52
N GLN A 589 -28.23 -43.65 -34.28
CA GLN A 589 -29.53 -44.31 -34.40
C GLN A 589 -29.38 -45.62 -35.21
N LEU A 590 -29.69 -46.75 -34.59
CA LEU A 590 -29.99 -48.00 -35.27
C LEU A 590 -31.28 -47.84 -36.07
N ASN A 591 -31.19 -47.95 -37.40
CA ASN A 591 -32.35 -48.24 -38.23
C ASN A 591 -32.72 -49.72 -38.05
N LYS A 592 -33.93 -49.97 -37.57
CA LYS A 592 -34.70 -51.17 -37.90
C LYS A 592 -35.32 -50.94 -39.27
N ASP A 593 -34.88 -51.72 -40.25
CA ASP A 593 -35.71 -52.65 -41.02
C ASP A 593 -34.80 -53.54 -41.88
#